data_AF-A0A3P1W4Z7-F1
#
_entry.id   AF-A0A3P1W4Z7-F1
#
_cell.length_a   1.000
_cell.length_b   1.000
_cell.length_c   1.000
_cell.angle_alpha   90.00
_cell.angle_beta   90.00
_cell.angle_gamma   90.00
#
_symmetry.space_group_name_H-M   'P 1'
#
loop_
_entity.id
_entity.type
_entity.pdbx_description
1 polymer ?
#
loop_
_entity_poly.entity_id
_entity_poly.type
_entity_poly.pdbx_seq_one_letter_code
_entity_poly.pdbx_strand_id
1 'polypeptide(L)'
;MSFDLFVFERREDIRTSEDVIRFLEIFTKYSENKDYNSLLGCSDIISAWSRKMFEKFPPLNGKHTLPNKLAFVEENYLADYSFGKYGVYCSFSPSVAEEALNYIISILDEYNIGMYNLQNYGAIYGKDIEILKYKTESTEDMFSDWNNIQMSVQTIDSIERGTSHCNNAFITVWFEKNGKSEKNYIQCTPNYEKKGFMKNIFNKRNKNIIKGYLFEIMKEDELYQIEVENKNNLTKLMKSWCVNRKEPDISSYKKIL
;
A
#
# COMPACT_ATOMS: atom_id res chain seq x y z
N MET A 1 -7.31 21.14 -7.64
CA MET A 1 -6.60 19.83 -7.59
C MET A 1 -7.48 18.84 -8.34
N SER A 2 -6.91 17.94 -9.12
CA SER A 2 -7.67 16.87 -9.79
C SER A 2 -7.97 15.71 -8.83
N PHE A 3 -8.87 14.82 -9.23
CA PHE A 3 -9.06 13.52 -8.62
C PHE A 3 -8.43 12.46 -9.52
N ASP A 4 -7.37 11.82 -9.03
CA ASP A 4 -6.51 10.94 -9.82
C ASP A 4 -6.62 9.48 -9.39
N LEU A 5 -6.78 8.61 -10.38
CA LEU A 5 -6.85 7.16 -10.19
C LEU A 5 -5.80 6.48 -11.06
N PHE A 6 -5.25 5.38 -10.56
CA PHE A 6 -4.44 4.47 -11.36
C PHE A 6 -5.18 3.16 -11.57
N VAL A 7 -5.52 2.85 -12.81
CA VAL A 7 -6.18 1.61 -13.20
C VAL A 7 -5.14 0.66 -13.77
N PHE A 8 -5.25 -0.61 -13.43
CA PHE A 8 -4.32 -1.64 -13.89
C PHE A 8 -5.07 -2.91 -14.29
N GLU A 9 -4.54 -3.61 -15.30
CA GLU A 9 -4.98 -4.97 -15.62
C GLU A 9 -4.57 -5.92 -14.48
N ARG A 10 -5.49 -6.77 -14.01
CA ARG A 10 -5.17 -7.79 -13.01
C ARG A 10 -4.41 -8.92 -13.69
N ARG A 11 -3.13 -9.04 -13.35
CA ARG A 11 -2.17 -9.97 -13.94
C ARG A 11 -1.48 -10.79 -12.84
N GLU A 12 -0.94 -11.94 -13.19
CA GLU A 12 -0.31 -12.85 -12.22
C GLU A 12 0.90 -12.25 -11.48
N ASP A 13 1.55 -11.23 -12.06
CA ASP A 13 2.68 -10.49 -11.50
C ASP A 13 2.28 -9.35 -10.55
N ILE A 14 0.98 -9.04 -10.47
CA ILE A 14 0.43 -8.02 -9.56
C ILE A 14 -0.43 -8.73 -8.51
N ARG A 15 0.17 -9.07 -7.37
CA ARG A 15 -0.49 -9.85 -6.32
C ARG A 15 -0.77 -9.04 -5.07
N THR A 16 0.04 -8.02 -4.82
CA THR A 16 0.01 -7.24 -3.59
C THR A 16 -0.14 -5.74 -3.86
N SER A 17 -0.53 -4.98 -2.83
CA SER A 17 -0.51 -3.50 -2.88
C SER A 17 0.87 -2.95 -3.24
N GLU A 18 1.96 -3.57 -2.79
CA GLU A 18 3.33 -3.18 -3.13
C GLU A 18 3.64 -3.36 -4.62
N ASP A 19 3.11 -4.42 -5.26
CA ASP A 19 3.27 -4.62 -6.70
C ASP A 19 2.56 -3.53 -7.51
N VAL A 20 1.37 -3.12 -7.06
CA VAL A 20 0.59 -2.03 -7.67
C VAL A 20 1.32 -0.70 -7.53
N ILE A 21 1.82 -0.38 -6.34
CA ILE A 21 2.59 0.86 -6.08
C ILE A 21 3.84 0.89 -6.96
N ARG A 22 4.60 -0.20 -7.00
CA ARG A 22 5.78 -0.32 -7.87
C ARG A 22 5.43 -0.16 -9.35
N PHE A 23 4.29 -0.73 -9.78
CA PHE A 23 3.84 -0.58 -11.16
C PHE A 23 3.52 0.88 -11.49
N LEU A 24 2.81 1.58 -10.61
CA LEU A 24 2.55 3.02 -10.75
C LEU A 24 3.85 3.85 -10.81
N GLU A 25 4.83 3.57 -9.93
CA GLU A 25 6.12 4.26 -9.92
C GLU A 25 6.90 4.08 -11.22
N ILE A 26 6.82 2.90 -11.85
CA ILE A 26 7.43 2.64 -13.15
C ILE A 26 6.65 3.36 -14.25
N PHE A 27 5.33 3.25 -14.21
CA PHE A 27 4.43 3.85 -15.20
C PHE A 27 4.63 5.37 -15.30
N THR A 28 4.67 6.07 -14.17
CA THR A 28 4.76 7.54 -14.08
C THR A 28 6.14 8.10 -14.42
N LYS A 29 7.13 7.26 -14.75
CA LYS A 29 8.41 7.72 -15.33
C LYS A 29 8.29 8.13 -16.79
N TYR A 30 7.22 7.70 -17.48
CA TYR A 30 6.97 8.00 -18.89
C TYR A 30 8.19 7.74 -19.80
N SER A 31 8.94 6.68 -19.51
CA SER A 31 10.23 6.41 -20.15
C SER A 31 10.12 5.83 -21.57
N GLU A 32 8.93 5.42 -22.00
CA GLU A 32 8.72 4.86 -23.34
C GLU A 32 8.59 6.00 -24.36
N ASN A 33 9.25 5.87 -25.51
CA ASN A 33 9.07 6.82 -26.62
C ASN A 33 7.75 6.51 -27.37
N LYS A 34 6.63 6.95 -26.80
CA LYS A 34 5.28 6.76 -27.37
C LYS A 34 4.35 7.93 -27.02
N ASP A 35 3.22 7.97 -27.71
CA ASP A 35 2.09 8.84 -27.35
C ASP A 35 1.23 8.17 -26.27
N TYR A 36 1.29 8.69 -25.04
CA TYR A 36 0.49 8.21 -23.92
C TYR A 36 -1.00 8.61 -24.02
N ASN A 37 -1.40 9.45 -24.98
CA ASN A 37 -2.82 9.75 -25.24
C ASN A 37 -3.45 8.79 -26.27
N SER A 38 -2.72 7.75 -26.68
CA SER A 38 -3.16 6.77 -27.68
C SER A 38 -3.35 5.40 -27.05
N LEU A 39 -4.42 4.70 -27.45
CA LEU A 39 -4.62 3.28 -27.13
C LEU A 39 -3.64 2.35 -27.90
N LEU A 40 -2.79 2.90 -28.78
CA LEU A 40 -1.80 2.09 -29.51
C LEU A 40 -0.75 1.55 -28.54
N GLY A 41 -0.61 0.22 -28.48
CA GLY A 41 0.32 -0.44 -27.56
C GLY A 41 -0.29 -0.82 -26.21
N CYS A 42 -1.57 -0.51 -25.97
CA CYS A 42 -2.35 -1.06 -24.88
C CYS A 42 -2.68 -2.54 -25.10
N SER A 43 -2.91 -3.28 -24.01
CA SER A 43 -3.53 -4.60 -24.07
C SER A 43 -4.99 -4.48 -24.53
N ASP A 44 -5.57 -5.62 -24.91
CA ASP A 44 -6.99 -5.69 -25.28
C ASP A 44 -7.90 -5.33 -24.10
N ILE A 45 -7.53 -5.73 -22.88
CA ILE A 45 -8.25 -5.40 -21.65
C ILE A 45 -8.28 -3.90 -21.41
N ILE A 46 -7.10 -3.25 -21.41
CA ILE A 46 -7.01 -1.79 -21.21
C ILE A 46 -7.76 -1.06 -22.31
N SER A 47 -7.59 -1.48 -23.58
CA SER A 47 -8.28 -0.86 -24.72
C SER A 47 -9.80 -0.97 -24.61
N ALA A 48 -10.32 -2.13 -24.22
CA ALA A 48 -11.75 -2.36 -24.06
C ALA A 48 -12.33 -1.54 -22.90
N TRP A 49 -11.67 -1.56 -21.75
CA TRP A 49 -12.07 -0.77 -20.58
C TRP A 49 -12.04 0.73 -20.88
N SER A 50 -11.00 1.24 -21.52
CA SER A 50 -10.90 2.68 -21.84
C SER A 50 -12.01 3.14 -22.78
N ARG A 51 -12.38 2.35 -23.79
CA ARG A 51 -13.53 2.67 -24.64
C ARG A 51 -14.83 2.75 -23.86
N LYS A 52 -15.01 1.87 -22.86
CA LYS A 52 -16.17 1.91 -21.97
C LYS A 52 -16.17 3.15 -21.07
N MET A 53 -15.00 3.58 -20.61
CA MET A 53 -14.85 4.83 -19.87
C MET A 53 -15.21 6.04 -20.73
N PHE A 54 -14.77 6.08 -22.00
CA PHE A 54 -15.03 7.21 -22.89
C PHE A 54 -16.52 7.47 -23.17
N GLU A 55 -17.40 6.48 -22.97
CA GLU A 55 -18.85 6.67 -23.07
C GLU A 55 -19.38 7.62 -22.00
N LYS A 56 -18.74 7.64 -20.82
CA LYS A 56 -19.17 8.42 -19.65
C LYS A 56 -18.23 9.57 -19.30
N PHE A 57 -16.93 9.34 -19.43
CA PHE A 57 -15.86 10.30 -19.19
C PHE A 57 -14.98 10.39 -20.43
N PRO A 58 -15.33 11.23 -21.43
CA PRO A 58 -14.59 11.34 -22.67
C PRO A 58 -13.16 11.85 -22.44
N PRO A 59 -12.19 11.44 -23.27
CA PRO A 59 -10.80 11.86 -23.12
C PRO A 59 -10.64 13.33 -23.52
N LEU A 60 -9.99 14.10 -22.64
CA LEU A 60 -9.64 15.50 -22.87
C LEU A 60 -8.65 15.67 -24.04
N ASN A 61 -7.73 14.71 -24.17
CA ASN A 61 -6.62 14.74 -25.11
C ASN A 61 -6.61 13.53 -26.07
N GLY A 62 -5.93 13.69 -27.21
CA GLY A 62 -5.65 12.62 -28.16
C GLY A 62 -6.71 12.43 -29.25
N LYS A 63 -6.48 11.42 -30.11
CA LYS A 63 -7.31 11.14 -31.30
C LYS A 63 -8.75 10.70 -30.99
N HIS A 64 -9.01 10.31 -29.74
CA HIS A 64 -10.31 9.84 -29.27
C HIS A 64 -11.16 10.96 -28.67
N THR A 65 -10.60 12.17 -28.52
CA THR A 65 -11.35 13.37 -28.19
C THR A 65 -12.32 13.65 -29.35
N LEU A 66 -13.62 13.63 -29.09
CA LEU A 66 -14.65 13.82 -30.12
C LEU A 66 -14.99 15.31 -30.24
N PRO A 67 -14.49 16.04 -31.26
CA PRO A 67 -14.65 17.50 -31.34
C PRO A 67 -16.13 17.92 -31.34
N ASN A 68 -16.98 17.13 -31.98
CA ASN A 68 -18.40 17.41 -32.12
C ASN A 68 -19.24 17.00 -30.89
N LYS A 69 -18.73 16.13 -30.01
CA LYS A 69 -19.39 15.80 -28.73
C LYS A 69 -19.02 16.76 -27.62
N LEU A 70 -17.83 17.38 -27.67
CA LEU A 70 -17.40 18.37 -26.67
C LEU A 70 -18.38 19.55 -26.53
N ALA A 71 -19.05 19.95 -27.62
CA ALA A 71 -20.03 21.03 -27.58
C ALA A 71 -21.26 20.74 -26.68
N PHE A 72 -21.49 19.47 -26.31
CA PHE A 72 -22.63 19.04 -25.49
C PHE A 72 -22.22 18.28 -24.22
N VAL A 73 -20.92 18.03 -24.02
CA VAL A 73 -20.39 17.40 -22.82
C VAL A 73 -19.98 18.51 -21.86
N GLU A 74 -20.51 18.49 -20.64
CA GLU A 74 -20.04 19.38 -19.59
C GLU A 74 -18.53 19.17 -19.37
N GLU A 75 -17.73 20.24 -19.40
CA GLU A 75 -16.27 20.18 -19.29
C GLU A 75 -15.79 19.36 -18.09
N ASN A 76 -16.58 19.33 -17.00
CA ASN A 76 -16.30 18.56 -15.78
C ASN A 76 -16.24 17.03 -16.00
N TYR A 77 -16.88 16.49 -17.05
CA TYR A 77 -16.87 15.07 -17.37
C TYR A 77 -15.69 14.68 -18.29
N LEU A 78 -14.92 15.65 -18.77
CA LEU A 78 -13.68 15.34 -19.48
C LEU A 78 -12.66 14.82 -18.49
N ALA A 79 -11.95 13.77 -18.89
CA ALA A 79 -10.89 13.19 -18.10
C ALA A 79 -9.59 13.12 -18.90
N ASP A 80 -8.48 13.38 -18.24
CA ASP A 80 -7.16 13.18 -18.82
C ASP A 80 -6.71 11.74 -18.60
N TYR A 81 -6.15 11.13 -19.64
CA TYR A 81 -5.76 9.73 -19.62
C TYR A 81 -4.34 9.58 -20.15
N SER A 82 -3.51 8.89 -19.38
CA SER A 82 -2.22 8.40 -19.86
C SER A 82 -2.25 6.88 -19.95
N PHE A 83 -1.99 6.34 -21.13
CA PHE A 83 -2.16 4.93 -21.47
C PHE A 83 -0.83 4.16 -21.51
N GLY A 84 -0.78 3.09 -20.72
CA GLY A 84 0.27 2.08 -20.70
C GLY A 84 -0.19 0.79 -21.35
N LYS A 85 0.74 -0.17 -21.49
CA LYS A 85 0.37 -1.49 -21.99
C LYS A 85 -0.68 -2.17 -21.09
N TYR A 86 -0.49 -2.10 -19.78
CA TYR A 86 -1.33 -2.81 -18.80
C TYR A 86 -1.91 -1.90 -17.71
N GLY A 87 -1.85 -0.58 -17.89
CA GLY A 87 -2.35 0.37 -16.88
C GLY A 87 -2.66 1.73 -17.48
N VAL A 88 -3.46 2.50 -16.76
CA VAL A 88 -3.93 3.83 -17.17
C VAL A 88 -3.89 4.74 -15.94
N TYR A 89 -3.25 5.89 -16.09
CA TYR A 89 -3.42 6.99 -15.14
C TYR A 89 -4.56 7.87 -15.62
N CYS A 90 -5.52 8.14 -14.74
CA CYS A 90 -6.72 8.92 -15.05
C CYS A 90 -6.79 10.12 -14.13
N SER A 91 -7.11 11.28 -14.69
CA SER A 91 -7.33 12.51 -13.93
C SER A 91 -8.71 13.07 -14.23
N PHE A 92 -9.55 13.18 -13.21
CA PHE A 92 -10.92 13.66 -13.27
C PHE A 92 -11.08 15.01 -12.58
N SER A 93 -12.11 15.76 -12.97
CA SER A 93 -12.55 16.92 -12.20
C SER A 93 -13.03 16.50 -10.80
N PRO A 94 -12.72 17.24 -9.72
CA PRO A 94 -13.24 16.95 -8.38
C PRO A 94 -14.76 16.87 -8.30
N SER A 95 -15.48 17.62 -9.15
CA SER A 95 -16.95 17.65 -9.13
C SER A 95 -17.59 16.33 -9.54
N VAL A 96 -16.85 15.45 -10.22
CA VAL A 96 -17.32 14.12 -10.64
C VAL A 96 -16.52 12.98 -9.98
N ALA A 97 -15.70 13.28 -8.97
CA ALA A 97 -14.79 12.30 -8.35
C ALA A 97 -15.51 11.06 -7.80
N GLU A 98 -16.57 11.26 -7.02
CA GLU A 98 -17.36 10.17 -6.44
C GLU A 98 -18.04 9.33 -7.54
N GLU A 99 -18.57 9.99 -8.56
CA GLU A 99 -19.22 9.31 -9.69
C GLU A 99 -18.23 8.47 -10.50
N ALA A 100 -17.05 9.03 -10.79
CA ALA A 100 -15.98 8.32 -11.50
C ALA A 100 -15.49 7.11 -10.70
N LEU A 101 -15.25 7.30 -9.39
CA LEU A 101 -14.85 6.23 -8.48
C LEU A 101 -15.88 5.10 -8.46
N ASN A 102 -17.15 5.41 -8.22
CA ASN A 102 -18.23 4.43 -8.13
C ASN A 102 -18.44 3.69 -9.46
N TYR A 103 -18.33 4.40 -10.59
CA TYR A 103 -18.46 3.80 -11.91
C TYR A 103 -17.31 2.84 -12.23
N ILE A 104 -16.07 3.19 -11.91
CA ILE A 104 -14.93 2.29 -12.13
C ILE A 104 -15.08 1.04 -11.24
N ILE A 105 -15.44 1.21 -9.96
CA ILE A 105 -15.68 0.10 -9.02
C ILE A 105 -16.72 -0.88 -9.58
N SER A 106 -17.81 -0.38 -10.14
CA SER A 106 -18.90 -1.24 -10.63
C SER A 106 -18.54 -2.09 -11.84
N ILE A 107 -17.47 -1.75 -12.58
CA ILE A 107 -17.03 -2.47 -13.78
C ILE A 107 -15.66 -3.15 -13.62
N LEU A 108 -15.05 -3.14 -12.43
CA LEU A 108 -13.71 -3.71 -12.21
C LEU A 108 -13.62 -5.18 -12.62
N ASP A 109 -14.59 -5.97 -12.20
CA ASP A 109 -14.60 -7.41 -12.45
C ASP A 109 -14.97 -7.76 -13.88
N GLU A 110 -15.86 -6.99 -14.51
CA GLU A 110 -16.26 -7.17 -15.92
C GLU A 110 -15.05 -7.07 -16.85
N TYR A 111 -14.16 -6.12 -16.58
CA TYR A 111 -12.97 -5.86 -17.41
C TYR A 111 -11.69 -6.51 -16.87
N ASN A 112 -11.75 -7.27 -15.78
CA ASN A 112 -10.58 -7.86 -15.12
C ASN A 112 -9.48 -6.81 -14.78
N ILE A 113 -9.89 -5.68 -14.23
CA ILE A 113 -9.00 -4.60 -13.79
C ILE A 113 -9.04 -4.43 -12.27
N GLY A 114 -8.01 -3.77 -11.75
CA GLY A 114 -7.98 -3.17 -10.43
C GLY A 114 -7.75 -1.67 -10.53
N MET A 115 -7.88 -0.98 -9.39
CA MET A 115 -7.77 0.46 -9.28
C MET A 115 -7.04 0.83 -8.00
N TYR A 116 -6.22 1.86 -8.05
CA TYR A 116 -5.64 2.53 -6.89
C TYR A 116 -6.10 3.99 -6.85
N ASN A 117 -6.73 4.39 -5.74
CA ASN A 117 -7.08 5.78 -5.47
C ASN A 117 -5.87 6.52 -4.87
N LEU A 118 -5.43 7.59 -5.53
CA LEU A 118 -4.21 8.31 -5.16
C LEU A 118 -4.44 9.39 -4.09
N GLN A 119 -5.70 9.81 -3.88
CA GLN A 119 -6.05 10.85 -2.91
C GLN A 119 -6.26 10.27 -1.52
N ASN A 120 -6.76 9.03 -1.46
CA ASN A 120 -6.90 8.30 -0.22
C ASN A 120 -5.81 7.23 -0.17
N TYR A 121 -4.78 7.45 0.66
CA TYR A 121 -3.74 6.48 0.97
C TYR A 121 -4.37 5.17 1.46
N GLY A 122 -4.74 4.30 0.52
CA GLY A 122 -5.14 2.94 0.82
C GLY A 122 -6.37 2.33 0.23
N ALA A 123 -6.92 2.94 -0.80
CA ALA A 123 -8.02 2.31 -1.52
C ALA A 123 -7.51 1.67 -2.82
N ILE A 124 -6.84 0.53 -2.68
CA ILE A 124 -6.63 -0.39 -3.81
C ILE A 124 -7.83 -1.34 -3.86
N TYR A 125 -8.49 -1.36 -5.01
CA TYR A 125 -9.63 -2.21 -5.30
C TYR A 125 -9.24 -3.19 -6.39
N GLY A 126 -9.63 -4.44 -6.20
CA GLY A 126 -9.35 -5.50 -7.15
C GLY A 126 -9.46 -6.84 -6.45
N LYS A 127 -10.19 -7.76 -7.07
CA LYS A 127 -10.33 -9.11 -6.54
C LYS A 127 -8.96 -9.77 -6.45
N ASP A 128 -8.73 -10.48 -5.36
CA ASP A 128 -7.56 -11.31 -5.11
C ASP A 128 -6.22 -10.58 -5.00
N ILE A 129 -6.24 -9.25 -4.84
CA ILE A 129 -5.05 -8.46 -4.45
C ILE A 129 -4.91 -8.47 -2.92
N GLU A 130 -3.72 -8.79 -2.44
CA GLU A 130 -3.36 -8.77 -1.02
C GLU A 130 -2.93 -7.37 -0.62
N ILE A 131 -3.69 -6.75 0.29
CA ILE A 131 -3.47 -5.39 0.76
C ILE A 131 -2.58 -5.41 1.99
N LEU A 132 -1.43 -4.76 1.91
CA LEU A 132 -0.54 -4.58 3.04
C LEU A 132 -1.18 -3.62 4.06
N LYS A 133 -1.37 -4.12 5.27
CA LYS A 133 -1.92 -3.38 6.40
C LYS A 133 -0.87 -3.27 7.50
N TYR A 134 -0.92 -2.18 8.23
CA TYR A 134 -0.13 -2.04 9.43
C TYR A 134 -0.92 -1.35 10.54
N LYS A 135 -0.50 -1.63 11.77
CA LYS A 135 -0.98 -0.92 12.95
C LYS A 135 0.17 -0.67 13.90
N THR A 136 -0.01 0.33 14.73
CA THR A 136 0.91 0.71 15.80
C THR A 136 0.09 0.94 17.06
N GLU A 137 0.74 1.34 18.14
CA GLU A 137 0.03 1.75 19.36
C GLU A 137 -0.86 3.00 19.20
N SER A 138 -0.64 3.80 18.15
CA SER A 138 -1.34 5.07 17.92
C SER A 138 -2.20 5.09 16.65
N THR A 139 -2.13 4.03 15.84
CA THR A 139 -2.88 3.91 14.60
C THR A 139 -3.66 2.60 14.60
N GLU A 140 -4.95 2.69 14.26
CA GLU A 140 -5.79 1.52 13.99
C GLU A 140 -5.47 0.95 12.60
N ASP A 141 -6.26 -0.02 12.13
CA ASP A 141 -6.00 -0.80 10.92
C ASP A 141 -5.91 0.08 9.66
N MET A 142 -4.70 0.51 9.31
CA MET A 142 -4.45 1.39 8.18
C MET A 142 -3.84 0.61 7.03
N PHE A 143 -4.22 0.99 5.82
CA PHE A 143 -3.39 0.69 4.65
C PHE A 143 -1.98 1.23 4.84
N SER A 144 -1.01 0.50 4.31
CA SER A 144 0.38 0.95 4.32
C SER A 144 1.05 0.70 2.99
N ASP A 145 2.20 1.35 2.86
CA ASP A 145 3.25 0.95 1.94
C ASP A 145 4.53 0.65 2.73
N TRP A 146 5.53 0.09 2.06
CA TRP A 146 6.82 -0.15 2.71
C TRP A 146 7.45 1.12 3.30
N ASN A 147 7.26 2.28 2.68
CA ASN A 147 7.85 3.54 3.16
C ASN A 147 7.30 3.93 4.53
N ASN A 148 5.99 3.84 4.73
CA ASN A 148 5.30 4.10 5.99
C ASN A 148 5.72 3.11 7.09
N ILE A 149 5.82 1.82 6.75
CA ILE A 149 6.33 0.81 7.69
C ILE A 149 7.78 1.11 8.05
N GLN A 150 8.63 1.42 7.07
CA GLN A 150 10.03 1.74 7.30
C GLN A 150 10.19 2.97 8.20
N MET A 151 9.43 4.04 7.97
CA MET A 151 9.42 5.22 8.83
C MET A 151 9.01 4.86 10.27
N SER A 152 7.99 4.01 10.42
CA SER A 152 7.55 3.52 11.74
C SER A 152 8.65 2.71 12.44
N VAL A 153 9.38 1.87 11.71
CA VAL A 153 10.52 1.11 12.25
C VAL A 153 11.64 2.04 12.70
N GLN A 154 11.91 3.13 11.97
CA GLN A 154 12.94 4.10 12.36
C GLN A 154 12.61 4.82 13.67
N THR A 155 11.34 4.97 14.01
CA THR A 155 10.89 5.67 15.22
C THR A 155 10.45 4.73 16.35
N ILE A 156 10.49 3.41 16.16
CA ILE A 156 9.90 2.42 17.07
C ILE A 156 10.41 2.48 18.52
N ASP A 157 11.63 2.97 18.72
CA ASP A 157 12.29 3.10 20.02
C ASP A 157 12.28 4.54 20.57
N SER A 158 11.55 5.44 19.91
CA SER A 158 11.39 6.83 20.35
C SER A 158 10.76 6.88 21.74
N ILE A 159 11.23 7.81 22.55
CA ILE A 159 10.67 8.08 23.88
C ILE A 159 9.24 8.63 23.83
N GLU A 160 8.80 9.06 22.66
CA GLU A 160 7.46 9.62 22.42
C GLU A 160 6.45 8.54 22.00
N ARG A 161 6.90 7.31 21.71
CA ARG A 161 6.04 6.18 21.34
C ARG A 161 5.59 5.38 22.57
N GLY A 162 4.48 4.65 22.43
CA GLY A 162 3.87 3.84 23.49
C GLY A 162 2.87 4.60 24.38
N THR A 163 2.01 3.86 25.07
CA THR A 163 0.95 4.42 25.94
C THR A 163 1.48 5.11 27.20
N SER A 164 2.80 5.02 27.48
CA SER A 164 3.45 5.69 28.61
C SER A 164 4.90 6.10 28.33
N HIS A 165 5.22 6.56 27.11
CA HIS A 165 6.57 7.04 26.76
C HIS A 165 7.65 5.96 26.91
N CYS A 166 7.55 4.86 26.13
CA CYS A 166 8.40 3.63 26.07
C CYS A 166 7.81 2.31 26.61
N ASN A 167 6.53 2.22 26.96
CA ASN A 167 5.87 0.91 27.16
C ASN A 167 4.88 0.66 26.03
N ASN A 168 4.83 -0.58 25.53
CA ASN A 168 3.88 -1.05 24.53
C ASN A 168 4.01 -0.39 23.14
N ALA A 169 5.19 0.09 22.74
CA ALA A 169 5.43 0.46 21.35
C ALA A 169 5.52 -0.81 20.50
N PHE A 170 4.76 -0.87 19.41
CA PHE A 170 4.78 -2.01 18.50
C PHE A 170 4.50 -1.58 17.06
N ILE A 171 4.86 -2.47 16.14
CA ILE A 171 4.41 -2.42 14.77
C ILE A 171 3.95 -3.82 14.42
N THR A 172 2.68 -3.97 14.04
CA THR A 172 2.16 -5.22 13.49
C THR A 172 1.84 -4.99 12.02
N VAL A 173 2.19 -5.95 11.18
CA VAL A 173 1.98 -5.89 9.73
C VAL A 173 1.36 -7.21 9.28
N TRP A 174 0.31 -7.13 8.46
CA TRP A 174 -0.39 -8.28 7.90
C TRP A 174 -0.86 -7.97 6.48
N PHE A 175 -1.34 -9.00 5.79
CA PHE A 175 -2.05 -8.83 4.53
C PHE A 175 -3.53 -9.10 4.71
N GLU A 176 -4.34 -8.31 4.00
CA GLU A 176 -5.78 -8.50 3.91
C GLU A 176 -6.14 -8.85 2.47
N LYS A 177 -6.97 -9.87 2.27
CA LYS A 177 -7.42 -10.27 0.94
C LYS A 177 -8.94 -10.31 0.92
N ASN A 178 -9.54 -9.61 -0.04
CA ASN A 178 -11.00 -9.57 -0.22
C ASN A 178 -11.77 -9.22 1.08
N GLY A 179 -11.31 -8.24 1.86
CA GLY A 179 -11.97 -7.83 3.10
C GLY A 179 -11.65 -8.69 4.33
N LYS A 180 -10.74 -9.67 4.22
CA LYS A 180 -10.44 -10.62 5.29
C LYS A 180 -8.95 -10.62 5.63
N SER A 181 -8.63 -10.40 6.90
CA SER A 181 -7.27 -10.50 7.40
C SER A 181 -6.75 -11.92 7.28
N GLU A 182 -5.53 -12.06 6.77
CA GLU A 182 -4.78 -13.30 6.89
C GLU A 182 -4.40 -13.54 8.35
N LYS A 183 -4.33 -14.82 8.74
CA LYS A 183 -3.89 -15.21 10.09
C LYS A 183 -2.43 -14.87 10.35
N ASN A 184 -1.63 -14.88 9.28
CA ASN A 184 -0.20 -14.66 9.37
C ASN A 184 0.09 -13.16 9.47
N TYR A 185 0.90 -12.79 10.45
CA TYR A 185 1.38 -11.42 10.63
C TYR A 185 2.82 -11.44 11.13
N ILE A 186 3.51 -10.33 10.92
CA ILE A 186 4.76 -10.05 11.61
C ILE A 186 4.55 -8.92 12.60
N GLN A 187 5.31 -8.94 13.69
CA GLN A 187 5.29 -7.89 14.68
C GLN A 187 6.71 -7.57 15.13
N CYS A 188 6.95 -6.32 15.52
CA CYS A 188 8.15 -5.98 16.24
C CYS A 188 7.91 -5.02 17.39
N THR A 189 8.74 -5.13 18.42
CA THR A 189 8.73 -4.27 19.61
C THR A 189 10.17 -3.99 20.06
N PRO A 190 10.45 -2.84 20.71
CA PRO A 190 11.74 -2.60 21.32
C PRO A 190 11.98 -3.53 22.52
N ASN A 191 13.18 -4.11 22.61
CA ASN A 191 13.60 -4.92 23.76
C ASN A 191 14.33 -4.03 24.78
N TYR A 192 13.60 -3.55 25.80
CA TYR A 192 14.16 -2.69 26.84
C TYR A 192 14.86 -3.49 27.94
N GLU A 193 15.94 -2.92 28.47
CA GLU A 193 16.57 -3.46 29.67
C GLU A 193 15.60 -3.41 30.87
N LYS A 194 15.34 -4.58 31.47
CA LYS A 194 14.54 -4.69 32.69
C LYS A 194 15.17 -3.83 33.80
N LYS A 195 14.44 -2.83 34.28
CA LYS A 195 14.89 -2.03 35.44
C LYS A 195 14.77 -2.88 36.70
N GLY A 196 15.89 -3.09 37.40
CA GLY A 196 15.89 -3.71 38.72
C GLY A 196 15.09 -2.87 39.72
N PHE A 197 14.40 -3.53 40.65
CA PHE A 197 13.44 -2.94 41.60
C PHE A 197 13.97 -1.72 42.38
N MET A 198 15.28 -1.63 42.64
CA MET A 198 15.91 -0.51 43.39
C MET A 198 16.31 0.72 42.55
N LYS A 199 16.34 0.67 41.21
CA LYS A 199 16.75 1.82 40.37
C LYS A 199 15.65 2.87 40.16
N ASN A 200 14.41 2.59 40.59
CA ASN A 200 13.23 3.41 40.33
C ASN A 200 13.05 4.61 41.28
N ILE A 201 13.78 4.69 42.39
CA ILE A 201 13.53 5.71 43.43
C ILE A 201 14.28 7.02 43.16
N PHE A 202 15.39 7.02 42.41
CA PHE A 202 16.28 8.19 42.34
C PHE A 202 16.45 8.87 40.97
N ASN A 203 16.00 8.28 39.84
CA ASN A 203 16.23 8.88 38.53
C ASN A 203 14.93 9.10 37.73
N LYS A 204 14.44 10.35 37.75
CA LYS A 204 13.24 10.78 37.00
C LYS A 204 13.46 10.97 35.48
N ARG A 205 14.64 10.71 34.92
CA ARG A 205 14.92 10.82 33.46
C ARG A 205 16.01 9.84 32.96
N ASN A 206 16.02 8.59 33.41
CA ASN A 206 16.90 7.61 32.79
C ASN A 206 16.34 7.19 31.42
N LYS A 207 17.08 7.51 30.34
CA LYS A 207 16.87 6.94 29.00
C LYS A 207 16.68 5.43 29.13
N ASN A 208 15.61 4.89 28.58
CA ASN A 208 15.44 3.45 28.52
C ASN A 208 16.54 2.87 27.61
N ILE A 209 17.33 1.96 28.15
CA ILE A 209 18.40 1.30 27.41
C ILE A 209 17.75 0.22 26.56
N ILE A 210 17.88 0.34 25.24
CA ILE A 210 17.38 -0.65 24.27
C ILE A 210 18.50 -1.65 24.01
N LYS A 211 18.23 -2.93 24.28
CA LYS A 211 19.18 -4.04 24.02
C LYS A 211 19.08 -4.59 22.59
N GLY A 212 17.99 -4.29 21.91
CA GLY A 212 17.67 -4.75 20.57
C GLY A 212 16.17 -4.65 20.34
N TYR A 213 15.66 -5.51 19.48
CA TYR A 213 14.26 -5.55 19.07
C TYR A 213 13.79 -6.99 19.10
N LEU A 214 12.54 -7.20 19.50
CA LEU A 214 11.87 -8.48 19.32
C LEU A 214 11.23 -8.45 17.94
N PHE A 215 11.49 -9.47 17.13
CA PHE A 215 10.78 -9.72 15.89
C PHE A 215 9.99 -11.00 16.05
N GLU A 216 8.72 -10.92 15.71
CA GLU A 216 7.73 -11.98 15.91
C GLU A 216 7.03 -12.29 14.59
N ILE A 217 6.72 -13.57 14.39
CA ILE A 217 5.90 -14.03 13.27
C ILE A 217 4.85 -14.99 13.77
N MET A 218 3.59 -14.69 13.44
CA MET A 218 2.47 -15.61 13.56
C MET A 218 2.39 -16.44 12.28
N LYS A 219 2.49 -17.75 12.41
CA LYS A 219 2.37 -18.70 11.31
C LYS A 219 1.58 -19.90 11.79
N GLU A 220 0.50 -20.24 11.08
CA GLU A 220 -0.30 -21.43 11.37
C GLU A 220 -0.79 -21.51 12.83
N ASP A 221 -1.23 -20.37 13.37
CA ASP A 221 -1.69 -20.20 14.76
C ASP A 221 -0.57 -20.37 15.83
N GLU A 222 0.70 -20.42 15.42
CA GLU A 222 1.87 -20.49 16.31
C GLU A 222 2.69 -19.19 16.24
N LEU A 223 3.20 -18.75 17.40
CA LEU A 223 3.98 -17.51 17.50
C LEU A 223 5.47 -17.80 17.73
N TYR A 224 6.29 -17.34 16.79
CA TYR A 224 7.75 -17.48 16.83
C TYR A 224 8.41 -16.12 17.04
N GLN A 225 9.48 -16.08 17.84
CA GLN A 225 10.20 -14.84 18.18
C GLN A 225 11.71 -15.00 18.07
N ILE A 226 12.38 -13.93 17.65
CA ILE A 226 13.84 -13.79 17.70
C ILE A 226 14.23 -12.40 18.21
N GLU A 227 15.38 -12.32 18.89
CA GLU A 227 16.02 -11.04 19.21
C GLU A 227 16.85 -10.54 18.02
N VAL A 228 16.66 -9.28 17.67
CA VAL A 228 17.33 -8.60 16.57
C VAL A 228 18.15 -7.45 17.14
N GLU A 229 19.46 -7.48 16.91
CA GLU A 229 20.41 -6.57 17.55
C GLU A 229 20.14 -5.08 17.25
N ASN A 230 19.79 -4.75 16.02
CA ASN A 230 19.69 -3.36 15.57
C ASN A 230 18.58 -3.13 14.53
N LYS A 231 18.17 -1.85 14.36
CA LYS A 231 17.10 -1.46 13.43
C LYS A 231 17.39 -1.80 11.98
N ASN A 232 18.66 -1.82 11.55
CA ASN A 232 19.00 -2.14 10.16
C ASN A 232 18.66 -3.61 9.86
N ASN A 233 18.98 -4.52 10.77
CA ASN A 233 18.63 -5.93 10.65
C ASN A 233 17.11 -6.13 10.75
N LEU A 234 16.44 -5.42 11.66
CA LEU A 234 14.98 -5.46 11.78
C LEU A 234 14.29 -4.98 10.49
N THR A 235 14.75 -3.85 9.93
CA THR A 235 14.25 -3.29 8.66
C THR A 235 14.41 -4.28 7.52
N LYS A 236 15.55 -4.99 7.43
CA LYS A 236 15.76 -6.03 6.42
C LYS A 236 14.78 -7.20 6.55
N LEU A 237 14.53 -7.68 7.79
CA LEU A 237 13.57 -8.76 8.04
C LEU A 237 12.15 -8.34 7.64
N MET A 238 11.70 -7.16 8.10
CA MET A 238 10.38 -6.65 7.75
C MET A 238 10.25 -6.43 6.24
N LYS A 239 11.23 -5.84 5.58
CA LYS A 239 11.21 -5.63 4.11
C LYS A 239 11.12 -6.95 3.36
N SER A 240 11.86 -7.97 3.80
CA SER A 240 11.84 -9.30 3.19
C SER A 240 10.43 -9.90 3.21
N TRP A 241 9.69 -9.71 4.29
CA TRP A 241 8.33 -10.22 4.42
C TRP A 241 7.30 -9.36 3.67
N CYS A 242 7.34 -8.04 3.85
CA CYS A 242 6.36 -7.11 3.25
C CYS A 242 6.52 -7.00 1.73
N VAL A 243 7.74 -6.80 1.23
CA VAL A 243 7.99 -6.45 -0.17
C VAL A 243 8.39 -7.67 -0.98
N ASN A 244 9.30 -8.48 -0.45
CA ASN A 244 9.82 -9.63 -1.19
C ASN A 244 8.96 -10.89 -1.02
N ARG A 245 7.91 -10.83 -0.19
CA ARG A 245 7.02 -11.95 0.16
C ARG A 245 7.79 -13.22 0.54
N LYS A 246 8.93 -13.04 1.20
CA LYS A 246 9.82 -14.12 1.63
C LYS A 246 9.62 -14.37 3.11
N GLU A 247 9.14 -15.55 3.43
CA GLU A 247 9.02 -15.99 4.82
C GLU A 247 10.41 -16.09 5.48
N PRO A 248 10.54 -15.66 6.75
CA PRO A 248 11.76 -15.85 7.52
C PRO A 248 11.98 -17.34 7.83
N ASP A 249 13.25 -17.74 7.92
CA ASP A 249 13.61 -19.05 8.44
C ASP A 249 13.44 -19.07 9.97
N ILE A 250 12.35 -19.70 10.41
CA ILE A 250 11.96 -19.77 11.82
C ILE A 250 12.67 -20.90 12.58
N SER A 251 13.55 -21.68 11.96
CA SER A 251 14.25 -22.79 12.63
C SER A 251 15.08 -22.35 13.84
N SER A 252 15.55 -21.10 13.82
CA SER A 252 16.30 -20.48 14.92
C SER A 252 15.42 -19.67 15.89
N TYR A 253 14.12 -19.57 15.63
CA TYR A 253 13.21 -18.72 16.40
C TYR A 253 12.68 -19.51 17.59
N LYS A 254 12.50 -18.83 18.71
CA LYS A 254 11.85 -19.40 19.88
C LYS A 254 10.34 -19.40 19.67
N LYS A 255 9.71 -20.57 19.75
CA LYS A 255 8.25 -20.69 19.85
C LYS A 255 7.77 -20.20 21.23
N ILE A 256 6.78 -19.31 21.25
CA ILE A 256 6.27 -18.67 22.48
C ILE A 256 4.81 -19.05 22.76
N LEU A 257 4.03 -19.29 21.71
CA LEU A 257 2.67 -19.84 21.77
C LEU A 257 2.59 -21.02 20.81
#